data_AF-A0A6I6SP82-F1
#
_entry.id   AF-A0A6I6SP82-F1
#
_cell.length_a   1.000
_cell.length_b   1.000
_cell.length_c   1.000
_cell.angle_alpha   90.00
_cell.angle_beta   90.00
_cell.angle_gamma   90.00
#
_symmetry.space_group_name_H-M   'P 1'
#
loop_
_entity.id
_entity.type
_entity.pdbx_description
1 polymer ?
#
loop_
_entity_poly.entity_id
_entity_poly.type
_entity_poly.pdbx_seq_one_letter_code
_entity_poly.pdbx_strand_id
1 'polypeptide(L)'
;MTPATKEMGNLLLAAQPIFDRQDTAHGVELLYRNDLGKSALEVGEDIATSELIYHLNTAIIDRTELLRVPAFINVSTELLLAEPFLPLPPDRVVIELVERITPTPTLINAVRRLHGQGFRFALDDFAFTPDWDPLLSLASYIKVDITSLPLATAKQYRTRLAHLDVQWIAERVETRKEHDAYLALGFDLFQGYFYARPAPVYGKKIPPATLQAMQILSQLMQPEPDTVEIVSLIGSDPQLAIKLTRIAHSAYYPCYGTIVSIRGIVARLGFRQLSSWVTLFGLLDHVHSQYASLALTRAKACEHLAHQEQLDGQTAYFIGLLSTVDLLTGIPSNEFLADLEIDTTIREAVLLHQGSYGSLLNRIEETERRHAQRQPVRNIEEEKLSDLYYQAQHAALELLATLSQETVTE
;
A
#
# COMPACT_ATOMS: atom_id res chain seq x y z
N MET A 1 -4.37 30.50 25.74
CA MET A 1 -3.54 29.67 24.83
C MET A 1 -3.88 28.22 25.11
N THR A 2 -4.83 27.68 24.36
CA THR A 2 -5.12 26.24 24.28
C THR A 2 -3.96 25.59 23.51
N PRO A 3 -3.43 24.43 23.94
CA PRO A 3 -2.40 23.75 23.18
C PRO A 3 -2.99 23.31 21.83
N ALA A 4 -2.25 23.54 20.75
CA ALA A 4 -2.61 23.09 19.42
C ALA A 4 -2.81 21.57 19.45
N THR A 5 -4.04 21.12 19.22
CA THR A 5 -4.36 19.73 18.91
C THR A 5 -3.67 19.42 17.59
N LYS A 6 -2.54 18.68 17.66
CA LYS A 6 -1.95 17.99 16.52
C LYS A 6 -3.09 17.22 15.85
N GLU A 7 -3.46 17.53 14.60
CA GLU A 7 -4.47 16.76 13.88
C GLU A 7 -3.98 15.31 13.83
N MET A 8 -4.60 14.43 14.64
CA MET A 8 -4.32 13.01 14.60
C MET A 8 -4.79 12.49 13.24
N GLY A 9 -3.87 11.94 12.46
CA GLY A 9 -4.21 11.27 11.20
C GLY A 9 -5.20 10.12 11.41
N ASN A 10 -5.70 9.53 10.34
CA ASN A 10 -6.63 8.40 10.41
C ASN A 10 -5.97 7.19 11.09
N LEU A 11 -6.74 6.44 11.87
CA LEU A 11 -6.34 5.13 12.39
C LEU A 11 -6.27 4.14 11.23
N LEU A 12 -5.06 3.64 11.00
CA LEU A 12 -4.77 2.74 9.88
C LEU A 12 -4.80 1.28 10.31
N LEU A 13 -4.19 1.01 11.46
CA LEU A 13 -4.01 -0.33 12.04
C LEU A 13 -3.60 -0.17 13.51
N ALA A 14 -3.50 -1.28 14.22
CA ALA A 14 -2.76 -1.35 15.47
C ALA A 14 -1.54 -2.25 15.29
N ALA A 15 -0.44 -1.92 15.94
CA ALA A 15 0.79 -2.69 15.90
C ALA A 15 1.11 -3.21 17.30
N GLN A 16 1.46 -4.48 17.41
CA GLN A 16 1.93 -5.09 18.65
C GLN A 16 3.29 -5.75 18.44
N PRO A 17 4.33 -5.33 19.19
CA PRO A 17 5.67 -5.89 19.05
C PRO A 17 5.75 -7.33 19.60
N ILE A 18 6.62 -8.11 18.96
CA ILE A 18 7.01 -9.46 19.36
C ILE A 18 8.49 -9.39 19.77
N PHE A 19 8.82 -9.88 20.96
CA PHE A 19 10.16 -9.82 21.53
C PHE A 19 10.84 -11.19 21.58
N ASP A 20 12.16 -11.20 21.46
CA ASP A 20 12.98 -12.40 21.63
C ASP A 20 13.36 -12.65 23.11
N ARG A 21 14.15 -13.70 23.34
CA ARG A 21 14.66 -14.12 24.65
C ARG A 21 15.56 -13.06 25.33
N GLN A 22 16.00 -12.03 24.60
CA GLN A 22 16.82 -10.92 25.08
C GLN A 22 16.02 -9.62 25.21
N ASP A 23 14.68 -9.69 25.15
CA ASP A 23 13.78 -8.53 25.15
C ASP A 23 14.08 -7.55 23.99
N THR A 24 14.60 -8.04 22.87
CA THR A 24 14.81 -7.27 21.63
C THR A 24 13.64 -7.50 20.67
N ALA A 25 13.18 -6.44 19.98
CA ALA A 25 12.09 -6.55 19.02
C ALA A 25 12.50 -7.48 17.86
N HIS A 26 11.78 -8.59 17.71
CA HIS A 26 11.98 -9.58 16.65
C HIS A 26 11.02 -9.37 15.48
N GLY A 27 9.81 -8.92 15.77
CA GLY A 27 8.74 -8.75 14.80
C GLY A 27 7.66 -7.81 15.31
N VAL A 28 6.68 -7.53 14.46
CA VAL A 28 5.49 -6.77 14.84
C VAL A 28 4.26 -7.41 14.23
N GLU A 29 3.28 -7.77 15.05
CA GLU A 29 1.97 -8.15 14.57
C GLU A 29 1.17 -6.90 14.19
N LEU A 30 0.62 -6.91 12.99
CA LEU A 30 -0.23 -5.85 12.48
C LEU A 30 -1.69 -6.30 12.54
N LEU A 31 -2.47 -5.54 13.31
CA LEU A 31 -3.86 -5.81 13.61
C LEU A 31 -4.73 -4.80 12.87
N TYR A 32 -5.73 -5.30 12.14
CA TYR A 32 -6.68 -4.41 11.46
C TYR A 32 -7.46 -3.57 12.47
N ARG A 33 -7.47 -2.25 12.26
CA ARG A 33 -8.30 -1.28 12.96
C ARG A 33 -8.70 -0.20 11.97
N ASN A 34 -9.94 0.27 12.04
CA ASN A 34 -10.39 1.43 11.27
C ASN A 34 -10.91 2.55 12.17
N ASP A 35 -11.16 3.72 11.58
CA ASP A 35 -11.61 4.93 12.28
C ASP A 35 -12.96 4.76 12.99
N LEU A 36 -13.74 3.76 12.57
CA LEU A 36 -15.04 3.41 13.15
C LEU A 36 -14.89 2.42 14.34
N GLY A 37 -13.67 2.00 14.66
CA GLY A 37 -13.39 1.04 15.74
C GLY A 37 -13.83 -0.39 15.42
N LYS A 38 -14.18 -0.70 14.17
CA LYS A 38 -14.61 -2.04 13.77
C LYS A 38 -13.43 -3.01 13.72
N SER A 39 -13.69 -4.24 14.13
CA SER A 39 -12.78 -5.38 14.06
C SER A 39 -12.83 -6.06 12.69
N ALA A 40 -11.83 -6.89 12.38
CA ALA A 40 -11.78 -7.67 11.13
C ALA A 40 -13.04 -8.55 10.94
N LEU A 41 -13.61 -9.05 12.03
CA LEU A 41 -14.84 -9.85 12.04
C LEU A 41 -16.08 -9.06 11.58
N GLU A 42 -16.09 -7.73 11.78
CA GLU A 42 -17.23 -6.87 11.44
C GLU A 42 -17.18 -6.33 10.01
N VAL A 43 -15.99 -6.25 9.41
CA VAL A 43 -15.79 -5.74 8.05
C VAL A 43 -15.55 -6.87 7.04
N GLY A 44 -15.26 -8.07 7.52
CA GLY A 44 -14.84 -9.21 6.70
C GLY A 44 -13.31 -9.30 6.64
N GLU A 45 -12.78 -10.51 6.77
CA GLU A 45 -11.35 -10.76 6.93
C GLU A 45 -10.54 -10.44 5.68
N ASP A 46 -11.12 -10.66 4.51
CA ASP A 46 -10.50 -10.33 3.22
C ASP A 46 -10.30 -8.83 3.07
N ILE A 47 -11.34 -8.05 3.41
CA ILE A 47 -11.33 -6.58 3.36
C ILE A 47 -10.34 -6.06 4.41
N ALA A 48 -10.40 -6.58 5.64
CA ALA A 48 -9.50 -6.19 6.72
C ALA A 48 -8.02 -6.46 6.39
N THR A 49 -7.71 -7.64 5.85
CA THR A 49 -6.35 -8.01 5.45
C THR A 49 -5.87 -7.16 4.27
N SER A 50 -6.72 -6.93 3.28
CA SER A 50 -6.43 -6.10 2.11
C SER A 50 -6.17 -4.64 2.49
N GLU A 51 -7.01 -4.05 3.36
CA GLU A 51 -6.83 -2.69 3.89
C GLU A 51 -5.58 -2.57 4.75
N LEU A 52 -5.28 -3.57 5.60
CA LEU A 52 -4.07 -3.60 6.41
C LEU A 52 -2.80 -3.59 5.54
N ILE A 53 -2.76 -4.46 4.53
CA ILE A 53 -1.66 -4.53 3.56
C ILE A 53 -1.57 -3.25 2.75
N TYR A 54 -2.70 -2.70 2.33
CA TYR A 54 -2.76 -1.41 1.66
C TYR A 54 -2.12 -0.30 2.52
N HIS A 55 -2.53 -0.16 3.78
CA HIS A 55 -1.98 0.82 4.70
C HIS A 55 -0.48 0.60 4.97
N LEU A 56 -0.05 -0.65 5.16
CA LEU A 56 1.37 -0.98 5.38
C LEU A 56 2.26 -0.50 4.22
N ASN A 57 1.75 -0.54 2.99
CA ASN A 57 2.53 -0.24 1.79
C ASN A 57 2.34 1.20 1.28
N THR A 58 1.24 1.87 1.63
CA THR A 58 0.87 3.16 1.03
C THR A 58 0.66 4.29 2.03
N ALA A 59 0.56 4.01 3.33
CA ALA A 59 0.35 5.06 4.30
C ALA A 59 1.66 5.80 4.64
N ILE A 60 1.54 7.09 4.95
CA ILE A 60 2.58 7.84 5.66
C ILE A 60 2.33 7.56 7.15
N ILE A 61 3.20 6.74 7.76
CA ILE A 61 3.04 6.28 9.14
C ILE A 61 3.94 7.10 10.06
N ASP A 62 3.40 7.59 11.17
CA ASP A 62 4.08 8.51 12.08
C ASP A 62 5.23 7.87 12.92
N ARG A 63 5.74 6.67 12.56
CA ARG A 63 6.83 5.97 13.28
C ARG A 63 7.70 5.09 12.39
N THR A 64 8.98 5.46 12.28
CA THR A 64 10.04 4.85 11.45
C THR A 64 10.66 3.56 12.01
N GLU A 65 10.33 3.14 13.24
CA GLU A 65 11.01 2.01 13.91
C GLU A 65 10.29 0.65 13.77
N LEU A 66 8.96 0.66 13.62
CA LEU A 66 8.14 -0.57 13.48
C LEU A 66 8.39 -1.31 12.16
N LEU A 67 8.99 -0.65 11.16
CA LEU A 67 9.26 -1.17 9.81
C LEU A 67 10.64 -1.83 9.66
N ARG A 68 11.43 -1.93 10.74
CA ARG A 68 12.78 -2.55 10.70
C ARG A 68 12.78 -4.06 10.96
N VAL A 69 11.69 -4.57 11.51
CA VAL A 69 11.49 -5.99 11.82
C VAL A 69 10.37 -6.56 10.95
N PRO A 70 10.32 -7.88 10.70
CA PRO A 70 9.24 -8.50 9.93
C PRO A 70 7.85 -8.21 10.50
N ALA A 71 6.91 -7.95 9.61
CA ALA A 71 5.50 -7.78 9.93
C ALA A 71 4.77 -9.13 9.90
N PHE A 72 4.08 -9.46 10.98
CA PHE A 72 3.19 -10.60 11.06
C PHE A 72 1.78 -10.14 10.68
N ILE A 73 1.16 -10.80 9.72
CA ILE A 73 -0.16 -10.44 9.19
C ILE A 73 -1.08 -11.64 9.16
N ASN A 74 -2.29 -11.45 9.66
CA ASN A 74 -3.37 -12.41 9.53
C ASN A 74 -3.85 -12.46 8.08
N VAL A 75 -3.94 -13.64 7.47
CA VAL A 75 -4.41 -13.81 6.10
C VAL A 75 -5.50 -14.89 6.04
N SER A 76 -6.60 -14.58 5.34
CA SER A 76 -7.73 -15.50 5.14
C SER A 76 -7.40 -16.64 4.17
N THR A 77 -8.25 -17.67 4.18
CA THR A 77 -8.11 -18.80 3.24
C THR A 77 -8.29 -18.34 1.79
N GLU A 78 -9.26 -17.46 1.56
CA GLU A 78 -9.61 -16.89 0.26
C GLU A 78 -8.41 -16.16 -0.35
N LEU A 79 -7.73 -15.32 0.43
CA LEU A 79 -6.52 -14.61 -0.01
C LEU A 79 -5.34 -15.55 -0.25
N LEU A 80 -5.15 -16.59 0.57
CA LEU A 80 -4.10 -17.60 0.36
C LEU A 80 -4.30 -18.38 -0.95
N LEU A 81 -5.56 -18.62 -1.32
CA LEU A 81 -5.95 -19.30 -2.54
C LEU A 81 -5.93 -18.40 -3.79
N ALA A 82 -5.99 -17.08 -3.62
CA ALA A 82 -6.02 -16.12 -4.72
C ALA A 82 -4.73 -16.17 -5.56
N GLU A 83 -4.90 -16.02 -6.88
CA GLU A 83 -3.82 -15.82 -7.83
C GLU A 83 -4.10 -14.59 -8.72
N PRO A 84 -3.20 -13.59 -8.76
CA PRO A 84 -1.94 -13.52 -8.00
C PRO A 84 -2.17 -13.31 -6.49
N PHE A 85 -1.31 -13.93 -5.67
CA PHE A 85 -1.25 -13.69 -4.23
C PHE A 85 -0.73 -12.26 -3.95
N LEU A 86 -1.02 -11.74 -2.76
CA LEU A 86 -0.70 -10.38 -2.33
C LEU A 86 0.77 -9.99 -2.62
N PRO A 87 1.03 -8.75 -3.10
CA PRO A 87 2.35 -8.31 -3.55
C PRO A 87 3.28 -7.93 -2.40
N LEU A 88 3.60 -8.91 -1.56
CA LEU A 88 4.47 -8.77 -0.40
C LEU A 88 5.80 -9.50 -0.65
N PRO A 89 6.96 -8.92 -0.31
CA PRO A 89 8.23 -9.59 -0.39
C PRO A 89 8.33 -10.58 0.78
N PRO A 90 8.74 -11.82 0.51
CA PRO A 90 8.66 -12.88 1.49
C PRO A 90 9.55 -12.72 2.74
N ASP A 91 10.62 -11.93 2.65
CA ASP A 91 11.57 -11.69 3.73
C ASP A 91 11.01 -10.75 4.82
N ARG A 92 10.10 -9.84 4.44
CA ARG A 92 9.56 -8.81 5.34
C ARG A 92 8.25 -9.16 6.01
N VAL A 93 7.62 -10.24 5.59
CA VAL A 93 6.30 -10.62 6.07
C VAL A 93 6.30 -12.06 6.56
N VAL A 94 5.61 -12.28 7.67
CA VAL A 94 5.23 -13.61 8.15
C VAL A 94 3.71 -13.70 8.03
N ILE A 95 3.23 -14.70 7.30
CA ILE A 95 1.80 -14.94 7.11
C ILE A 95 1.29 -15.78 8.27
N GLU A 96 0.34 -15.26 9.03
CA GLU A 96 -0.33 -15.97 10.11
C GLU A 96 -1.54 -16.74 9.59
N LEU A 97 -1.50 -18.07 9.75
CA LEU A 97 -2.61 -18.96 9.51
C LEU A 97 -3.45 -19.04 10.78
N VAL A 98 -4.54 -18.28 10.79
CA VAL A 98 -5.48 -18.14 11.91
C VAL A 98 -6.13 -19.48 12.33
N GLU A 99 -6.46 -19.60 13.62
CA GLU A 99 -6.97 -20.84 14.26
C GLU A 99 -8.19 -21.47 13.56
N ARG A 100 -9.04 -20.65 12.94
CA ARG A 100 -10.32 -21.05 12.31
C ARG A 100 -10.15 -21.68 10.93
N ILE A 101 -8.95 -21.68 10.38
CA ILE A 101 -8.66 -22.27 9.08
C ILE A 101 -8.76 -23.80 9.15
N THR A 102 -9.32 -24.41 8.09
CA THR A 102 -9.32 -25.86 7.92
C THR A 102 -8.20 -26.29 6.97
N PRO A 103 -7.28 -27.19 7.38
CA PRO A 103 -6.18 -27.72 6.55
C PRO A 103 -6.65 -28.59 5.36
N THR A 104 -7.34 -28.01 4.39
CA THR A 104 -7.78 -28.73 3.19
C THR A 104 -6.59 -28.99 2.25
N PRO A 105 -6.65 -30.03 1.38
CA PRO A 105 -5.61 -30.27 0.39
C PRO A 105 -5.32 -29.05 -0.50
N THR A 106 -6.37 -28.29 -0.86
CA THR A 106 -6.27 -27.07 -1.66
C THR A 106 -5.47 -26.00 -0.94
N LEU A 107 -5.79 -25.73 0.33
CA LEU A 107 -5.06 -24.76 1.15
C LEU A 107 -3.60 -25.18 1.35
N ILE A 108 -3.35 -26.45 1.68
CA ILE A 108 -1.99 -26.97 1.89
C ILE A 108 -1.14 -26.77 0.63
N ASN A 109 -1.72 -26.99 -0.56
CA ASN A 109 -1.02 -26.75 -1.82
C ASN A 109 -0.73 -25.26 -2.03
N ALA A 110 -1.64 -24.37 -1.68
CA ALA A 110 -1.42 -22.93 -1.75
C ALA A 110 -0.31 -22.47 -0.79
N VAL A 111 -0.34 -22.91 0.47
CA VAL A 111 0.72 -22.63 1.45
C VAL A 111 2.06 -23.19 0.98
N ARG A 112 2.11 -24.41 0.44
CA ARG A 112 3.34 -24.99 -0.13
C ARG A 112 3.89 -24.18 -1.30
N ARG A 113 3.01 -23.70 -2.20
CA ARG A 113 3.37 -22.85 -3.33
C ARG A 113 3.96 -21.52 -2.85
N LEU A 114 3.34 -20.88 -1.86
CA LEU A 114 3.81 -19.62 -1.29
C LEU A 114 5.10 -19.79 -0.47
N HIS A 115 5.22 -20.88 0.29
CA HIS A 115 6.46 -21.27 0.96
C HIS A 115 7.59 -21.46 -0.06
N GLY A 116 7.32 -22.10 -1.21
CA GLY A 116 8.27 -22.22 -2.33
C GLY A 116 8.66 -20.89 -2.97
N GLN A 117 7.89 -19.82 -2.76
CA GLN A 117 8.22 -18.45 -3.17
C GLN A 117 9.02 -17.70 -2.09
N GLY A 118 9.30 -18.32 -0.94
CA GLY A 118 10.10 -17.78 0.16
C GLY A 118 9.29 -17.26 1.35
N PHE A 119 7.96 -17.36 1.33
CA PHE A 119 7.12 -16.83 2.42
C PHE A 119 7.29 -17.68 3.68
N ARG A 120 7.31 -17.01 4.83
CA ARG A 120 7.32 -17.63 6.15
C ARG A 120 5.90 -17.67 6.71
N PHE A 121 5.59 -18.73 7.44
CA PHE A 121 4.26 -18.94 8.02
C PHE A 121 4.34 -19.06 9.54
N ALA A 122 3.36 -18.47 10.21
CA ALA A 122 3.06 -18.71 11.61
C ALA A 122 1.75 -19.47 11.72
N LEU A 123 1.70 -20.53 12.53
CA LEU A 123 0.44 -21.19 12.88
C LEU A 123 -0.10 -20.57 14.16
N ASP A 124 -1.27 -19.96 14.09
CA ASP A 124 -1.86 -19.17 15.16
C ASP A 124 -2.95 -19.97 15.89
N ASP A 125 -2.74 -20.26 17.18
CA ASP A 125 -3.65 -21.01 18.06
C ASP A 125 -4.29 -22.28 17.43
N PHE A 126 -3.57 -22.93 16.52
CA PHE A 126 -4.10 -24.03 15.73
C PHE A 126 -4.38 -25.30 16.57
N ALA A 127 -5.31 -26.11 16.07
CA ALA A 127 -5.60 -27.40 16.68
C ALA A 127 -4.42 -28.35 16.45
N PHE A 128 -3.73 -28.79 17.50
CA PHE A 128 -2.57 -29.72 17.47
C PHE A 128 -2.91 -31.17 17.00
N THR A 129 -3.85 -31.30 16.06
CA THR A 129 -4.35 -32.54 15.46
C THR A 129 -3.52 -32.94 14.23
N PRO A 130 -3.55 -34.22 13.82
CA PRO A 130 -2.75 -34.72 12.69
C PRO A 130 -3.02 -34.03 11.35
N ASP A 131 -4.21 -33.46 11.14
CA ASP A 131 -4.57 -32.78 9.90
C ASP A 131 -3.70 -31.53 9.64
N TRP A 132 -3.07 -30.98 10.69
CA TRP A 132 -2.16 -29.83 10.61
C TRP A 132 -0.71 -30.22 10.30
N ASP A 133 -0.34 -31.50 10.38
CA ASP A 133 1.04 -31.96 10.13
C ASP A 133 1.63 -31.45 8.80
N PRO A 134 0.88 -31.39 7.67
CA PRO A 134 1.39 -30.81 6.43
C PRO A 134 1.72 -29.32 6.54
N LEU A 135 0.93 -28.54 7.28
CA LEU A 135 1.17 -27.11 7.49
C LEU A 135 2.30 -26.89 8.51
N LEU A 136 2.39 -27.73 9.54
CA LEU A 136 3.49 -27.73 10.52
C LEU A 136 4.85 -27.90 9.85
N SER A 137 4.95 -28.76 8.83
CA SER A 137 6.18 -28.95 8.07
C SER A 137 6.63 -27.73 7.25
N LEU A 138 5.74 -26.75 7.05
CA LEU A 138 5.97 -25.51 6.29
C LEU A 138 6.02 -24.27 7.20
N ALA A 139 5.83 -24.44 8.51
CA ALA A 139 5.75 -23.34 9.47
C ALA A 139 7.14 -22.92 9.94
N SER A 140 7.37 -21.60 10.00
CA SER A 140 8.54 -21.01 10.65
C SER A 140 8.26 -20.67 12.11
N TYR A 141 7.00 -20.41 12.44
CA TYR A 141 6.55 -20.05 13.79
C TYR A 141 5.32 -20.85 14.22
N ILE A 142 5.24 -21.14 15.51
CA ILE A 142 4.02 -21.62 16.18
C ILE A 142 3.70 -20.61 17.27
N LYS A 143 2.50 -20.03 17.22
CA LYS A 143 1.99 -19.11 18.23
C LYS A 143 1.02 -19.86 19.15
N VAL A 144 1.13 -19.60 20.44
CA VAL A 144 0.35 -20.26 21.49
C VAL A 144 -0.12 -19.23 22.49
N ASP A 145 -1.43 -19.10 22.62
CA ASP A 145 -2.07 -18.41 23.73
C ASP A 145 -1.88 -19.18 25.03
N ILE A 146 -1.12 -18.57 25.94
CA ILE A 146 -0.81 -19.16 27.25
C ILE A 146 -2.00 -19.18 28.20
N THR A 147 -3.05 -18.41 27.91
CA THR A 147 -4.27 -18.32 28.72
C THR A 147 -5.23 -19.47 28.41
N SER A 148 -5.20 -19.98 27.18
CA SER A 148 -6.02 -21.11 26.73
C SER A 148 -5.30 -22.46 26.85
N LEU A 149 -3.97 -22.49 26.69
CA LEU A 149 -3.18 -23.71 26.73
C LEU A 149 -2.39 -23.87 28.04
N PRO A 150 -2.73 -24.86 28.90
CA PRO A 150 -1.99 -25.10 30.13
C PRO A 150 -0.51 -25.39 29.90
N LEU A 151 0.34 -24.84 30.78
CA LEU A 151 1.82 -24.96 30.72
C LEU A 151 2.31 -26.40 30.52
N ALA A 152 1.69 -27.38 31.20
CA ALA A 152 2.06 -28.79 31.08
C ALA A 152 1.80 -29.34 29.67
N THR A 153 0.68 -28.95 29.05
CA THR A 153 0.32 -29.34 27.69
C THR A 153 1.22 -28.65 26.66
N ALA A 154 1.50 -27.36 26.84
CA ALA A 154 2.46 -26.63 26.01
C ALA A 154 3.83 -27.31 25.99
N LYS A 155 4.32 -27.77 27.16
CA LYS A 155 5.58 -28.53 27.26
C LYS A 155 5.53 -29.84 26.47
N GLN A 156 4.40 -30.57 26.52
CA GLN A 156 4.23 -31.81 25.77
C GLN A 156 4.28 -31.57 24.27
N TYR A 157 3.56 -30.57 23.75
CA TYR A 157 3.58 -30.26 22.32
C TYR A 157 4.95 -29.77 21.85
N ARG A 158 5.63 -28.91 22.62
CA ARG A 158 7.00 -28.48 22.29
C ARG A 158 7.97 -29.66 22.24
N THR A 159 7.86 -30.60 23.19
CA THR A 159 8.70 -31.81 23.19
C THR A 159 8.39 -32.69 21.98
N ARG A 160 7.10 -32.88 21.64
CA ARG A 160 6.66 -33.67 20.48
C ARG A 160 7.20 -33.10 19.16
N LEU A 161 7.20 -31.78 19.03
CA LEU A 161 7.57 -31.06 17.81
C LEU A 161 9.02 -30.58 17.79
N ALA A 162 9.85 -30.98 18.76
CA ALA A 162 11.26 -30.56 18.87
C ALA A 162 12.15 -30.99 17.69
N HIS A 163 11.66 -31.89 16.83
CA HIS A 163 12.33 -32.33 15.62
C HIS A 163 12.09 -31.37 14.42
N LEU A 164 11.18 -30.41 14.55
CA LEU A 164 10.92 -29.37 13.57
C LEU A 164 11.74 -28.12 13.89
N ASP A 165 12.28 -27.48 12.87
CA ASP A 165 12.98 -26.20 12.98
C ASP A 165 11.97 -25.04 12.98
N VAL A 166 11.29 -24.88 14.12
CA VAL A 166 10.18 -23.93 14.28
C VAL A 166 10.36 -23.13 15.57
N GLN A 167 10.23 -21.81 15.48
CA GLN A 167 10.29 -20.93 16.64
C GLN A 167 8.93 -20.84 17.33
N TRP A 168 8.92 -20.87 18.65
CA TRP A 168 7.67 -20.83 19.43
C TRP A 168 7.44 -19.46 20.04
N ILE A 169 6.24 -18.93 19.82
CA ILE A 169 5.80 -17.63 20.30
C ILE A 169 4.76 -17.85 21.40
N ALA A 170 5.00 -17.30 22.60
CA ALA A 170 4.03 -17.27 23.68
C ALA A 170 3.22 -15.97 23.59
N GLU A 171 1.92 -16.08 23.39
CA GLU A 171 0.99 -14.96 23.27
C GLU A 171 0.24 -14.70 24.57
N ARG A 172 -0.35 -13.51 24.69
CA ARG A 172 -1.09 -13.04 25.87
C ARG A 172 -0.28 -13.13 27.17
N VAL A 173 1.04 -12.92 27.08
CA VAL A 173 1.92 -12.79 28.26
C VAL A 173 1.61 -11.48 28.99
N GLU A 174 1.12 -11.54 30.23
CA GLU A 174 0.73 -10.35 31.00
C GLU A 174 1.67 -10.06 32.18
N THR A 175 2.41 -11.08 32.64
CA THR A 175 3.30 -10.96 33.80
C THR A 175 4.69 -11.51 33.54
N ARG A 176 5.67 -10.98 34.28
CA ARG A 176 7.05 -11.48 34.29
C ARG A 176 7.14 -12.98 34.64
N LYS A 177 6.27 -13.44 35.52
CA LYS A 177 6.23 -14.84 35.96
C LYS A 177 5.82 -15.78 34.83
N GLU A 178 4.84 -15.37 34.02
CA GLU A 178 4.43 -16.12 32.82
C GLU A 178 5.56 -16.14 31.79
N HIS A 179 6.17 -14.98 31.50
CA HIS A 179 7.33 -14.89 30.63
C HIS A 179 8.43 -15.88 31.05
N ASP A 180 8.88 -15.81 32.31
CA ASP A 180 9.97 -16.65 32.81
C ASP A 180 9.61 -18.14 32.79
N ALA A 181 8.34 -18.49 33.02
CA ALA A 181 7.87 -19.87 32.90
C ALA A 181 8.01 -20.39 31.47
N TYR A 182 7.45 -19.69 30.47
CA TYR A 182 7.51 -20.12 29.07
C TYR A 182 8.93 -20.04 28.48
N LEU A 183 9.75 -19.07 28.92
CA LEU A 183 11.18 -19.01 28.61
C LEU A 183 11.94 -20.25 29.08
N ALA A 184 11.64 -20.75 30.29
CA ALA A 184 12.22 -21.97 30.85
C ALA A 184 11.71 -23.24 30.16
N LEU A 185 10.50 -23.23 29.59
CA LEU A 185 10.02 -24.29 28.68
C LEU A 185 10.73 -24.26 27.32
N GLY A 186 11.46 -23.20 27.04
CA GLY A 186 12.26 -23.03 25.84
C GLY A 186 11.59 -22.20 24.76
N PHE A 187 10.46 -21.53 25.01
CA PHE A 187 9.86 -20.62 24.01
C PHE A 187 10.87 -19.56 23.54
N ASP A 188 10.78 -19.20 22.27
CA ASP A 188 11.79 -18.42 21.58
C ASP A 188 11.39 -16.94 21.53
N LEU A 189 10.10 -16.67 21.40
CA LEU A 189 9.52 -15.33 21.24
C LEU A 189 8.32 -15.13 22.16
N PHE A 190 8.01 -13.87 22.46
CA PHE A 190 6.97 -13.49 23.40
C PHE A 190 6.19 -12.26 22.94
N GLN A 191 4.88 -12.30 23.17
CA GLN A 191 3.95 -11.22 22.85
C GLN A 191 2.88 -11.10 23.93
N GLY A 192 2.57 -9.88 24.34
CA GLY A 192 1.51 -9.63 25.31
C GLY A 192 1.65 -8.32 26.07
N TYR A 193 0.69 -8.04 26.94
CA TYR A 193 0.60 -6.77 27.68
C TYR A 193 1.73 -6.57 28.69
N PHE A 194 2.45 -7.63 29.06
CA PHE A 194 3.69 -7.53 29.82
C PHE A 194 4.70 -6.61 29.13
N TYR A 195 4.77 -6.66 27.79
CA TYR A 195 5.66 -5.82 26.98
C TYR A 195 4.96 -4.54 26.53
N ALA A 196 3.92 -4.71 25.70
CA ALA A 196 3.21 -3.60 25.10
C ALA A 196 1.80 -4.04 24.71
N ARG A 197 0.85 -3.13 24.91
CA ARG A 197 -0.49 -3.23 24.32
C ARG A 197 -0.42 -2.87 22.84
N PRO A 198 -1.34 -3.39 22.00
CA PRO A 198 -1.49 -2.90 20.64
C PRO A 198 -1.62 -1.38 20.61
N ALA A 199 -0.68 -0.73 19.93
CA ALA A 199 -0.66 0.71 19.82
C ALA A 199 -1.32 1.12 18.49
N PRO A 200 -2.24 2.10 18.49
CA PRO A 200 -2.80 2.61 17.25
C PRO A 200 -1.68 3.23 16.39
N VAL A 201 -1.71 2.88 15.11
CA VAL A 201 -0.82 3.43 14.09
C VAL A 201 -1.66 4.39 13.26
N TYR A 202 -1.35 5.68 13.41
CA TYR A 202 -2.01 6.75 12.70
C TYR A 202 -1.22 7.13 11.44
N GLY A 203 -1.94 7.58 10.42
CA GLY A 203 -1.34 8.12 9.21
C GLY A 203 -2.40 8.61 8.23
N LYS A 204 -1.98 8.92 7.00
CA LYS A 204 -2.88 9.46 5.96
C LYS A 204 -3.22 8.35 4.93
N LYS A 205 -4.52 8.11 4.71
CA LYS A 205 -5.06 7.10 3.77
C LYS A 205 -5.09 7.66 2.34
N ILE A 206 -4.96 6.82 1.31
CA ILE A 206 -5.09 7.21 -0.11
C ILE A 206 -6.22 6.37 -0.80
N PRO A 207 -7.24 6.94 -1.46
CA PRO A 207 -8.39 6.20 -2.07
C PRO A 207 -8.09 5.57 -3.47
N PRO A 208 -8.55 4.35 -3.86
CA PRO A 208 -8.09 3.63 -5.09
C PRO A 208 -9.04 3.39 -6.31
N ALA A 209 -8.99 4.12 -7.44
CA ALA A 209 -9.98 3.95 -8.56
C ALA A 209 -10.10 2.55 -9.27
N THR A 210 -11.35 2.15 -9.59
CA THR A 210 -11.79 0.75 -9.88
C THR A 210 -11.92 0.30 -11.36
N LEU A 211 -12.32 1.15 -12.31
CA LEU A 211 -12.56 0.73 -13.71
C LEU A 211 -11.27 0.66 -14.54
N GLN A 212 -10.38 1.63 -14.33
CA GLN A 212 -9.06 1.63 -14.95
C GLN A 212 -8.27 0.38 -14.53
N ALA A 213 -8.45 -0.05 -13.29
CA ALA A 213 -7.83 -1.25 -12.77
C ALA A 213 -8.23 -2.49 -13.58
N MET A 214 -9.50 -2.65 -13.95
CA MET A 214 -9.95 -3.79 -14.77
C MET A 214 -9.35 -3.79 -16.17
N GLN A 215 -9.24 -2.62 -16.82
CA GLN A 215 -8.60 -2.50 -18.14
C GLN A 215 -7.10 -2.83 -18.06
N ILE A 216 -6.42 -2.35 -17.03
CA ILE A 216 -5.00 -2.63 -16.79
C ILE A 216 -4.80 -4.13 -16.51
N LEU A 217 -5.67 -4.76 -15.73
CA LEU A 217 -5.61 -6.19 -15.46
C LEU A 217 -5.85 -7.04 -16.71
N SER A 218 -6.82 -6.66 -17.54
CA SER A 218 -7.09 -7.33 -18.82
C SER A 218 -5.87 -7.32 -19.73
N GLN A 219 -5.14 -6.19 -19.78
CA GLN A 219 -3.90 -6.11 -20.53
C GLN A 219 -2.74 -6.89 -19.92
N LEU A 220 -2.62 -6.88 -18.60
CA LEU A 220 -1.57 -7.64 -17.91
C LEU A 220 -1.76 -9.16 -17.96
N MET A 221 -2.98 -9.63 -18.26
CA MET A 221 -3.32 -11.04 -18.40
C MET A 221 -3.14 -11.60 -19.82
N GLN A 222 -2.75 -10.77 -20.80
CA GLN A 222 -2.47 -11.24 -22.15
C GLN A 222 -1.20 -12.11 -22.21
N PRO A 223 -1.09 -13.06 -23.17
CA PRO A 223 0.12 -13.87 -23.36
C PRO A 223 1.38 -13.03 -23.62
N GLU A 224 1.21 -11.88 -24.29
CA GLU A 224 2.23 -10.86 -24.50
C GLU A 224 1.66 -9.49 -24.08
N PRO A 225 1.89 -9.05 -22.83
CA PRO A 225 1.34 -7.79 -22.33
C PRO A 225 1.94 -6.57 -23.04
N ASP A 226 1.08 -5.69 -23.58
CA ASP A 226 1.54 -4.45 -24.23
C ASP A 226 1.95 -3.42 -23.18
N THR A 227 3.26 -3.24 -23.04
CA THR A 227 3.84 -2.27 -22.09
C THR A 227 3.46 -0.82 -22.41
N VAL A 228 3.28 -0.48 -23.69
CA VAL A 228 2.89 0.87 -24.11
C VAL A 228 1.46 1.15 -23.63
N GLU A 229 0.56 0.19 -23.84
CA GLU A 229 -0.84 0.30 -23.44
C GLU A 229 -1.00 0.32 -21.92
N ILE A 230 -0.28 -0.55 -21.21
CA ILE A 230 -0.26 -0.57 -19.73
C ILE A 230 0.23 0.76 -19.17
N VAL A 231 1.30 1.33 -19.72
CA VAL A 231 1.83 2.64 -19.30
C VAL A 231 0.81 3.74 -19.58
N SER A 232 0.11 3.68 -20.71
CA SER A 232 -0.96 4.62 -21.05
C SER A 232 -2.13 4.54 -20.07
N LEU A 233 -2.59 3.32 -19.77
CA LEU A 233 -3.72 3.06 -18.87
C LEU A 233 -3.42 3.46 -17.42
N ILE A 234 -2.18 3.25 -16.96
CA ILE A 234 -1.73 3.76 -15.65
C ILE A 234 -1.63 5.28 -15.70
N GLY A 235 -1.12 5.86 -16.79
CA GLY A 235 -1.01 7.31 -16.96
C GLY A 235 -2.35 8.04 -17.00
N SER A 236 -3.43 7.38 -17.44
CA SER A 236 -4.78 7.93 -17.43
C SER A 236 -5.46 7.91 -16.05
N ASP A 237 -4.89 7.20 -15.07
CA ASP A 237 -5.33 7.24 -13.67
C ASP A 237 -4.23 7.81 -12.77
N PRO A 238 -4.27 9.12 -12.50
CA PRO A 238 -3.32 9.80 -11.63
C PRO A 238 -3.18 9.19 -10.24
N GLN A 239 -4.27 8.72 -9.65
CA GLN A 239 -4.24 8.18 -8.29
C GLN A 239 -3.55 6.82 -8.27
N LEU A 240 -3.85 5.98 -9.25
CA LEU A 240 -3.17 4.71 -9.47
C LEU A 240 -1.68 4.91 -9.80
N ALA A 241 -1.35 5.83 -10.71
CA ALA A 241 0.03 6.16 -11.06
C ALA A 241 0.82 6.61 -9.81
N ILE A 242 0.24 7.47 -8.98
CA ILE A 242 0.85 7.94 -7.74
C ILE A 242 1.06 6.78 -6.75
N LYS A 243 0.06 5.93 -6.55
CA LYS A 243 0.16 4.75 -5.66
C LYS A 243 1.23 3.78 -6.14
N LEU A 244 1.23 3.46 -7.44
CA LEU A 244 2.22 2.58 -8.05
C LEU A 244 3.63 3.18 -8.00
N THR A 245 3.76 4.51 -8.11
CA THR A 245 5.04 5.21 -7.90
C THR A 245 5.56 5.00 -6.48
N ARG A 246 4.68 5.20 -5.48
CA ARG A 246 5.03 4.99 -4.07
C ARG A 246 5.44 3.54 -3.80
N ILE A 247 4.70 2.58 -4.35
CA ILE A 247 5.03 1.16 -4.24
C ILE A 247 6.39 0.87 -4.87
N ALA A 248 6.63 1.33 -6.09
CA ALA A 248 7.88 1.09 -6.80
C ALA A 248 9.10 1.71 -6.08
N HIS A 249 8.91 2.77 -5.31
CA HIS A 249 9.93 3.38 -4.45
C HIS A 249 9.96 2.87 -3.02
N SER A 250 9.02 2.02 -2.63
CA SER A 250 9.00 1.49 -1.28
C SER A 250 10.21 0.60 -1.05
N ALA A 251 10.61 0.47 0.22
CA ALA A 251 11.73 -0.37 0.62
C ALA A 251 11.53 -1.87 0.27
N TYR A 252 10.32 -2.23 -0.18
CA TYR A 252 9.91 -3.54 -0.67
C TYR A 252 10.45 -3.87 -2.09
N TYR A 253 10.88 -2.86 -2.87
CA TYR A 253 11.45 -3.04 -4.22
C TYR A 253 12.85 -2.42 -4.34
N PRO A 254 13.90 -3.02 -3.74
CA PRO A 254 15.26 -2.43 -3.74
C PRO A 254 15.91 -2.47 -5.14
N CYS A 255 16.34 -1.31 -5.65
CA CYS A 255 17.11 -1.21 -6.91
C CYS A 255 17.97 0.07 -6.94
N TYR A 256 19.08 0.04 -7.68
CA TYR A 256 19.99 1.17 -7.89
C TYR A 256 19.55 2.00 -9.11
N GLY A 257 18.79 3.07 -8.87
CA GLY A 257 18.42 4.03 -9.92
C GLY A 257 17.13 4.80 -9.63
N THR A 258 17.09 6.06 -10.06
CA THR A 258 15.94 6.96 -9.97
C THR A 258 14.86 6.58 -10.99
N ILE A 259 13.62 6.35 -10.55
CA ILE A 259 12.50 6.17 -11.49
C ILE A 259 12.04 7.54 -11.97
N VAL A 260 12.08 7.75 -13.29
CA VAL A 260 11.74 9.03 -13.93
C VAL A 260 10.48 8.95 -14.80
N SER A 261 9.81 7.79 -14.87
CA SER A 261 8.61 7.62 -15.69
C SER A 261 7.74 6.44 -15.25
N ILE A 262 6.47 6.45 -15.66
CA ILE A 262 5.52 5.33 -15.47
C ILE A 262 6.04 4.05 -16.12
N ARG A 263 6.73 4.15 -17.26
CA ARG A 263 7.44 3.01 -17.86
C ARG A 263 8.50 2.42 -16.93
N GLY A 264 9.24 3.28 -16.23
CA GLY A 264 10.19 2.85 -15.19
C GLY A 264 9.50 2.17 -14.00
N ILE A 265 8.31 2.63 -13.61
CA ILE A 265 7.48 1.98 -12.57
C ILE A 265 7.07 0.57 -13.01
N VAL A 266 6.51 0.45 -14.22
CA VAL A 266 6.08 -0.85 -14.80
C VAL A 266 7.27 -1.80 -14.92
N ALA A 267 8.43 -1.32 -15.39
CA ALA A 267 9.64 -2.12 -15.50
C ALA A 267 10.20 -2.57 -14.15
N ARG A 268 10.09 -1.73 -13.10
CA ARG A 268 10.58 -2.05 -11.75
C ARG A 268 9.67 -3.03 -11.01
N LEU A 269 8.36 -2.85 -11.11
CA LEU A 269 7.39 -3.74 -10.49
C LEU A 269 7.34 -5.08 -11.24
N GLY A 270 7.41 -5.06 -12.57
CA GLY A 270 7.11 -6.21 -13.43
C GLY A 270 5.61 -6.50 -13.50
N PHE A 271 5.16 -7.16 -14.58
CA PHE A 271 3.73 -7.32 -14.87
C PHE A 271 2.96 -8.06 -13.77
N ARG A 272 3.56 -9.09 -13.17
CA ARG A 272 2.90 -9.88 -12.14
C ARG A 272 2.58 -9.07 -10.87
N GLN A 273 3.51 -8.25 -10.40
CA GLN A 273 3.33 -7.43 -9.20
C GLN A 273 2.43 -6.24 -9.52
N LEU A 274 2.57 -5.68 -10.72
CA LEU A 274 1.69 -4.64 -11.22
C LEU A 274 0.22 -5.10 -11.24
N SER A 275 -0.07 -6.31 -11.74
CA SER A 275 -1.43 -6.88 -11.67
C SER A 275 -1.91 -6.98 -10.24
N SER A 276 -1.05 -7.44 -9.33
CA SER A 276 -1.42 -7.63 -7.93
C SER A 276 -1.84 -6.30 -7.25
N TRP A 277 -1.12 -5.22 -7.54
CA TRP A 277 -1.43 -3.89 -7.01
C TRP A 277 -2.68 -3.27 -7.65
N VAL A 278 -2.80 -3.43 -8.97
CA VAL A 278 -3.95 -2.93 -9.71
C VAL A 278 -5.22 -3.66 -9.27
N THR A 279 -5.20 -4.99 -9.07
CA THR A 279 -6.31 -5.77 -8.48
C THR A 279 -6.65 -5.29 -7.08
N LEU A 280 -5.65 -5.11 -6.23
CA LEU A 280 -5.87 -4.65 -4.86
C LEU A 280 -6.52 -3.26 -4.82
N PHE A 281 -6.09 -2.35 -5.67
CA PHE A 281 -6.69 -1.02 -5.77
C PHE A 281 -8.10 -1.09 -6.34
N GLY A 282 -8.33 -1.87 -7.38
CA GLY A 282 -9.67 -2.02 -7.96
C GLY A 282 -10.71 -2.62 -7.02
N LEU A 283 -10.31 -3.49 -6.07
CA LEU A 283 -11.23 -4.08 -5.10
C LEU A 283 -11.67 -3.11 -3.98
N LEU A 284 -11.07 -1.93 -3.87
CA LEU A 284 -11.14 -1.09 -2.66
C LEU A 284 -11.90 0.25 -2.80
N ASP A 285 -12.47 0.64 -3.96
CA ASP A 285 -12.98 2.03 -4.10
C ASP A 285 -14.40 2.23 -4.60
N HIS A 286 -15.08 3.06 -3.81
CA HIS A 286 -16.17 3.91 -4.18
C HIS A 286 -15.74 5.36 -3.82
N VAL A 287 -15.56 6.25 -4.81
CA VAL A 287 -16.13 7.63 -4.91
C VAL A 287 -15.38 8.52 -5.91
N HIS A 288 -16.16 9.19 -6.78
CA HIS A 288 -15.72 10.15 -7.80
C HIS A 288 -15.22 11.47 -7.18
N SER A 289 -13.94 11.81 -7.37
CA SER A 289 -13.40 13.12 -6.94
C SER A 289 -13.53 14.18 -8.05
N GLN A 290 -14.26 15.25 -7.76
CA GLN A 290 -14.39 16.46 -8.59
C GLN A 290 -13.04 17.12 -8.98
N TYR A 291 -11.95 16.78 -8.30
CA TYR A 291 -10.60 17.31 -8.54
C TYR A 291 -9.82 16.54 -9.61
N ALA A 292 -10.32 15.37 -10.05
CA ALA A 292 -9.67 14.57 -11.10
C ALA A 292 -9.63 15.31 -12.44
N SER A 293 -10.72 15.99 -12.81
CA SER A 293 -10.77 16.83 -14.02
C SER A 293 -9.74 17.96 -13.98
N LEU A 294 -9.55 18.57 -12.81
CA LEU A 294 -8.57 19.64 -12.62
C LEU A 294 -7.13 19.12 -12.78
N ALA A 295 -6.81 18.01 -12.11
CA ALA A 295 -5.50 17.37 -12.18
C ALA A 295 -5.11 16.99 -13.61
N LEU A 296 -6.03 16.35 -14.34
CA LEU A 296 -5.81 15.95 -15.73
C LEU A 296 -5.69 17.16 -16.66
N THR A 297 -6.55 18.17 -16.48
CA THR A 297 -6.49 19.41 -17.26
C THR A 297 -5.13 20.10 -17.08
N ARG A 298 -4.67 20.23 -15.84
CA ARG A 298 -3.39 20.88 -15.52
C ARG A 298 -2.20 20.09 -16.04
N ALA A 299 -2.20 18.77 -15.86
CA ALA A 299 -1.17 17.89 -16.40
C ALA A 299 -1.08 17.99 -17.93
N LYS A 300 -2.21 17.91 -18.64
CA LYS A 300 -2.26 18.07 -20.10
C LYS A 300 -1.83 19.45 -20.55
N ALA A 301 -2.27 20.51 -19.88
CA ALA A 301 -1.88 21.87 -20.22
C ALA A 301 -0.36 22.08 -20.04
N CYS A 302 0.23 21.50 -18.99
CA CYS A 302 1.68 21.54 -18.80
C CYS A 302 2.43 20.77 -19.90
N GLU A 303 1.97 19.59 -20.29
CA GLU A 303 2.52 18.80 -21.40
C GLU A 303 2.52 19.57 -22.73
N HIS A 304 1.38 20.15 -23.09
CA HIS A 304 1.22 20.91 -24.34
C HIS A 304 2.11 22.15 -24.36
N LEU A 305 2.20 22.89 -23.25
CA LEU A 305 3.04 24.08 -23.16
C LEU A 305 4.53 23.72 -23.21
N ALA A 306 4.93 22.60 -22.60
CA ALA A 306 6.31 22.13 -22.62
C ALA A 306 6.79 21.80 -24.04
N HIS A 307 5.94 21.20 -24.87
CA HIS A 307 6.25 20.95 -26.27
C HIS A 307 6.50 22.23 -27.08
N GLN A 308 5.75 23.31 -26.81
CA GLN A 308 5.97 24.60 -27.46
C GLN A 308 7.29 25.25 -27.03
N GLU A 309 7.74 24.96 -25.81
CA GLU A 309 8.95 25.52 -25.20
C GLU A 309 10.17 24.58 -25.30
N GLN A 310 10.05 23.50 -26.08
CA GLN A 310 11.13 22.52 -26.31
C GLN A 310 11.62 21.84 -25.02
N LEU A 311 10.74 21.71 -24.03
CA LEU A 311 10.95 20.93 -22.81
C LEU A 311 10.40 19.51 -22.98
N ASP A 312 10.81 18.59 -22.10
CA ASP A 312 10.24 17.25 -22.07
C ASP A 312 8.78 17.28 -21.57
N GLY A 313 7.85 16.92 -22.47
CA GLY A 313 6.41 16.95 -22.21
C GLY A 313 5.96 15.95 -21.14
N GLN A 314 6.61 14.80 -21.03
CA GLN A 314 6.28 13.78 -20.02
C GLN A 314 6.60 14.27 -18.60
N THR A 315 7.74 14.93 -18.43
CA THR A 315 8.14 15.57 -17.17
C THR A 315 7.19 16.70 -16.80
N ALA A 316 6.79 17.54 -17.76
CA ALA A 316 5.83 18.62 -17.52
C ALA A 316 4.44 18.10 -17.17
N TYR A 317 3.99 17.02 -17.82
CA TYR A 317 2.74 16.33 -17.48
C TYR A 317 2.76 15.86 -16.03
N PHE A 318 3.84 15.21 -15.61
CA PHE A 318 4.00 14.70 -14.26
C PHE A 318 4.07 15.81 -13.21
N ILE A 319 4.73 16.93 -13.52
CA ILE A 319 4.76 18.13 -12.67
C ILE A 319 3.35 18.73 -12.51
N GLY A 320 2.60 18.86 -13.61
CA GLY A 320 1.22 19.31 -13.58
C GLY A 320 0.34 18.40 -12.73
N LEU A 321 0.57 17.09 -12.76
CA LEU A 321 -0.12 16.12 -11.92
C LEU A 321 0.23 16.28 -10.43
N LEU A 322 1.52 16.28 -10.10
CA LEU A 322 2.00 16.40 -8.72
C LEU A 322 1.61 17.73 -8.07
N SER A 323 1.43 18.80 -8.85
CA SER A 323 0.94 20.09 -8.36
C SER A 323 -0.50 20.06 -7.82
N THR A 324 -1.26 18.99 -8.10
CA THR A 324 -2.63 18.80 -7.58
C THR A 324 -2.71 17.77 -6.47
N VAL A 325 -1.57 17.29 -5.98
CA VAL A 325 -1.57 16.16 -5.04
C VAL A 325 -2.25 16.51 -3.72
N ASP A 326 -2.12 17.74 -3.25
CA ASP A 326 -2.82 18.27 -2.08
C ASP A 326 -4.34 18.28 -2.26
N LEU A 327 -4.82 18.65 -3.44
CA LEU A 327 -6.24 18.64 -3.78
C LEU A 327 -6.81 17.22 -3.91
N LEU A 328 -6.01 16.29 -4.45
CA LEU A 328 -6.41 14.90 -4.67
C LEU A 328 -6.35 14.04 -3.39
N THR A 329 -5.40 14.34 -2.50
CA THR A 329 -5.09 13.49 -1.34
C THR A 329 -5.41 14.15 0.00
N GLY A 330 -5.62 15.47 0.04
CA GLY A 330 -5.73 16.24 1.28
C GLY A 330 -4.40 16.37 2.05
N ILE A 331 -3.29 15.92 1.48
CA ILE A 331 -1.95 15.98 2.09
C ILE A 331 -1.19 17.19 1.53
N PRO A 332 -0.64 18.09 2.37
CA PRO A 332 0.18 19.19 1.87
C PRO A 332 1.30 18.70 0.94
N SER A 333 1.46 19.35 -0.22
CA SER A 333 2.40 18.90 -1.26
C SER A 333 3.85 18.78 -0.76
N ASN A 334 4.26 19.61 0.21
CA ASN A 334 5.59 19.53 0.84
C ASN A 334 5.76 18.26 1.68
N GLU A 335 4.74 17.84 2.43
CA GLU A 335 4.74 16.59 3.18
C GLU A 335 4.71 15.40 2.22
N PHE A 336 3.84 15.46 1.22
CA PHE A 336 3.70 14.40 0.22
C PHE A 336 5.00 14.15 -0.55
N LEU A 337 5.70 15.22 -0.96
CA LEU A 337 6.93 15.13 -1.73
C LEU A 337 8.15 14.82 -0.86
N ALA A 338 8.12 15.05 0.46
CA ALA A 338 9.24 14.76 1.36
C ALA A 338 9.58 13.25 1.41
N ASP A 339 8.55 12.41 1.33
CA ASP A 339 8.68 10.95 1.37
C ASP A 339 8.97 10.32 -0.01
N LEU A 340 9.07 11.14 -1.06
CA LEU A 340 9.32 10.70 -2.43
C LEU A 340 10.76 10.99 -2.87
N GLU A 341 11.44 9.99 -3.41
CA GLU A 341 12.75 10.14 -4.08
C GLU A 341 12.56 10.70 -5.51
N ILE A 342 12.11 11.96 -5.61
CA ILE A 342 11.95 12.67 -6.89
C ILE A 342 13.12 13.59 -7.19
N ASP A 343 13.39 13.78 -8.50
CA ASP A 343 14.39 14.69 -9.02
C ASP A 343 14.24 16.11 -8.47
N THR A 344 15.37 16.78 -8.23
CA THR A 344 15.39 18.15 -7.68
C THR A 344 14.64 19.13 -8.57
N THR A 345 14.68 18.96 -9.89
CA THR A 345 13.98 19.82 -10.85
C THR A 345 12.46 19.75 -10.68
N ILE A 346 11.92 18.55 -10.47
CA ILE A 346 10.48 18.32 -10.25
C ILE A 346 10.07 18.89 -8.89
N ARG A 347 10.89 18.65 -7.86
CA ARG A 347 10.64 19.14 -6.51
C ARG A 347 10.61 20.67 -6.45
N GLU A 348 11.60 21.32 -7.06
CA GLU A 348 11.70 22.78 -7.15
C GLU A 348 10.56 23.37 -7.98
N ALA A 349 10.15 22.71 -9.08
CA ALA A 349 9.03 23.16 -9.90
C ALA A 349 7.69 23.13 -9.13
N VAL A 350 7.40 22.05 -8.40
CA VAL A 350 6.11 21.86 -7.72
C VAL A 350 6.03 22.64 -6.39
N LEU A 351 7.12 22.70 -5.61
CA LEU A 351 7.10 23.32 -4.29
C LEU A 351 7.46 24.80 -4.29
N LEU A 352 8.34 25.21 -5.21
CA LEU A 352 8.92 26.55 -5.21
C LEU A 352 8.59 27.34 -6.48
N HIS A 353 7.95 26.71 -7.47
CA HIS A 353 7.70 27.26 -8.80
C HIS A 353 8.97 27.78 -9.48
N GLN A 354 10.10 27.10 -9.27
CA GLN A 354 11.41 27.47 -9.81
C GLN A 354 11.81 26.67 -11.06
N GLY A 355 12.75 27.22 -11.84
CA GLY A 355 13.23 26.62 -13.08
C GLY A 355 12.22 26.72 -14.24
N SER A 356 12.58 26.17 -15.39
CA SER A 356 11.75 26.22 -16.60
C SER A 356 10.38 25.56 -16.39
N TYR A 357 10.34 24.41 -15.72
CA TYR A 357 9.09 23.72 -15.42
C TYR A 357 8.25 24.42 -14.34
N GLY A 358 8.86 25.06 -13.34
CA GLY A 358 8.12 25.84 -12.34
C GLY A 358 7.49 27.10 -12.90
N SER A 359 8.20 27.79 -13.81
CA SER A 359 7.66 28.94 -14.54
C SER A 359 6.48 28.55 -15.43
N LEU A 360 6.60 27.41 -16.12
CA LEU A 360 5.54 26.82 -16.93
C LEU A 360 4.32 26.47 -16.07
N LEU A 361 4.50 25.74 -14.96
CA LEU A 361 3.43 25.37 -14.03
C LEU A 361 2.69 26.62 -13.51
N ASN A 362 3.44 27.64 -13.07
CA ASN A 362 2.86 28.88 -12.56
C ASN A 362 1.96 29.58 -13.61
N ARG A 363 2.34 29.57 -14.89
CA ARG A 363 1.53 30.15 -15.98
C ARG A 363 0.24 29.37 -16.23
N ILE A 364 0.28 28.05 -16.12
CA ILE A 364 -0.94 27.22 -16.21
C ILE A 364 -1.86 27.48 -15.01
N GLU A 365 -1.33 27.50 -13.79
CA GLU A 365 -2.11 27.80 -12.57
C GLU A 365 -2.73 29.20 -12.60
N GLU A 366 -2.02 30.19 -13.15
CA GLU A 366 -2.57 31.54 -13.29
C GLU A 366 -3.66 31.62 -14.36
N THR A 367 -3.52 30.87 -15.46
CA THR A 367 -4.57 30.72 -16.48
C THR A 367 -5.81 30.05 -15.90
N GLU A 368 -5.64 28.96 -15.16
CA GLU A 368 -6.69 28.25 -14.43
C GLU A 368 -7.44 29.18 -13.48
N ARG A 369 -6.71 29.97 -12.68
CA ARG A 369 -7.30 30.94 -11.74
C ARG A 369 -8.10 32.03 -12.45
N ARG A 370 -7.57 32.57 -13.56
CA ARG A 370 -8.29 33.55 -14.39
C ARG A 370 -9.57 32.97 -14.98
N HIS A 371 -9.49 31.74 -15.48
CA HIS A 371 -10.63 31.01 -16.02
C HIS A 371 -11.72 30.81 -14.95
N ALA A 372 -11.35 30.31 -13.77
CA ALA A 372 -12.27 30.11 -12.65
C ALA A 372 -12.93 31.42 -12.18
N GLN A 373 -12.21 32.54 -12.26
CA GLN A 373 -12.68 33.87 -11.87
C GLN A 373 -13.33 34.68 -13.00
N ARG A 374 -13.46 34.10 -14.21
CA ARG A 374 -13.99 34.78 -15.42
C ARG A 374 -13.31 36.12 -15.73
N GLN A 375 -12.00 36.18 -15.50
CA GLN A 375 -11.23 37.39 -15.82
C GLN A 375 -10.96 37.48 -17.34
N PRO A 376 -11.00 38.68 -17.94
CA PRO A 376 -10.67 38.85 -19.35
C PRO A 376 -9.17 38.65 -19.59
N VAL A 377 -8.86 38.08 -20.76
CA VAL A 377 -7.52 37.96 -21.32
C VAL A 377 -6.98 39.36 -21.65
N ARG A 378 -5.70 39.63 -21.34
CA ARG A 378 -5.10 40.97 -21.46
C ARG A 378 -4.21 41.14 -22.68
N ASN A 379 -3.68 40.05 -23.23
CA ASN A 379 -2.77 40.06 -24.38
C ASN A 379 -2.84 38.76 -25.18
N ILE A 380 -2.18 38.75 -26.35
CA ILE A 380 -2.17 37.61 -27.28
C ILE A 380 -1.51 36.36 -26.66
N GLU A 381 -0.57 36.53 -25.74
CA GLU A 381 0.09 35.40 -25.08
C GLU A 381 -0.84 34.70 -24.07
N GLU A 382 -1.58 35.47 -23.27
CA GLU A 382 -2.62 34.96 -22.37
C GLU A 382 -3.78 34.32 -23.17
N GLU A 383 -4.08 34.83 -24.38
CA GLU A 383 -5.10 34.26 -25.27
C GLU A 383 -4.69 32.87 -25.73
N LYS A 384 -3.46 32.73 -26.22
CA LYS A 384 -2.89 31.43 -26.63
C LYS A 384 -2.82 30.43 -25.48
N LEU A 385 -2.45 30.89 -24.27
CA LEU A 385 -2.43 30.05 -23.07
C LEU A 385 -3.83 29.62 -22.65
N SER A 386 -4.83 30.50 -22.77
CA SER A 386 -6.22 30.17 -22.48
C SER A 386 -6.77 29.15 -23.47
N ASP A 387 -6.50 29.32 -24.77
CA ASP A 387 -6.89 28.35 -25.80
C ASP A 387 -6.26 26.98 -25.56
N LEU A 388 -4.97 26.94 -25.22
CA LEU A 388 -4.27 25.71 -24.87
C LEU A 388 -4.89 25.04 -23.62
N TYR A 389 -5.20 25.83 -22.59
CA TYR A 389 -5.84 25.34 -21.38
C TYR A 389 -7.25 24.78 -21.69
N TYR A 390 -8.04 25.44 -22.54
CA TYR A 390 -9.34 24.95 -22.98
C TYR A 390 -9.24 23.63 -23.75
N GLN A 391 -8.25 23.49 -24.64
CA GLN A 391 -8.00 22.23 -25.34
C GLN A 391 -7.64 21.11 -24.37
N ALA A 392 -6.77 21.39 -23.39
CA ALA A 392 -6.41 20.45 -22.35
C ALA A 392 -7.63 20.06 -21.48
N GLN A 393 -8.50 21.01 -21.16
CA GLN A 393 -9.73 20.78 -20.39
C GLN A 393 -10.71 19.91 -21.17
N HIS A 394 -10.90 20.17 -22.46
CA HIS A 394 -11.76 19.36 -23.32
C HIS A 394 -11.25 17.92 -23.41
N ALA A 395 -9.96 17.74 -23.65
CA ALA A 395 -9.33 16.42 -23.71
C ALA A 395 -9.46 15.67 -22.37
N ALA A 396 -9.32 16.36 -21.23
CA ALA A 396 -9.52 15.78 -19.91
C ALA A 396 -10.97 15.35 -19.67
N LEU A 397 -11.96 16.15 -20.11
CA LEU A 397 -13.38 15.82 -19.98
C LEU A 397 -13.79 14.67 -20.90
N GLU A 398 -13.29 14.61 -22.13
CA GLU A 398 -13.52 13.49 -23.05
C GLU A 398 -12.95 12.19 -22.48
N LEU A 399 -11.72 12.25 -21.93
CA LEU A 399 -11.09 11.10 -21.27
C LEU A 399 -11.92 10.61 -20.08
N LEU A 400 -12.46 11.51 -19.26
CA LEU A 400 -13.33 11.13 -18.14
C LEU A 400 -14.70 10.62 -18.60
N ALA A 401 -15.24 11.12 -19.71
CA ALA A 401 -16.52 10.72 -20.27
C ALA A 401 -16.46 9.32 -20.90
N THR A 402 -15.40 8.98 -21.63
CA THR A 402 -15.18 7.61 -22.15
C THR A 402 -15.05 6.60 -21.02
N LEU A 403 -14.40 6.96 -19.91
CA LEU A 403 -14.29 6.13 -18.72
C LEU A 403 -15.62 5.95 -17.96
N SER A 404 -16.60 6.83 -18.19
CA SER A 404 -17.93 6.76 -17.55
C SER A 404 -18.96 5.96 -18.36
N GLN A 405 -18.87 5.96 -19.70
CA GLN A 405 -19.86 5.32 -20.58
C GLN A 405 -19.77 3.78 -20.62
N GLU A 406 -18.65 3.17 -20.24
CA GLU A 406 -18.50 1.71 -20.13
C GLU A 406 -19.26 1.10 -18.93
N THR A 407 -19.89 1.92 -18.08
CA THR A 407 -20.62 1.45 -16.88
C THR A 407 -22.13 1.22 -17.06
N VAL A 408 -22.71 1.51 -18.24
CA VAL A 408 -24.17 1.50 -18.46
C VAL A 408 -24.66 0.39 -19.39
N THR A 409 -23.79 -0.51 -19.84
CA THR A 409 -24.19 -1.72 -20.59
C THR A 409 -23.70 -2.98 -19.90
N GLU A 410 -24.40 -3.38 -18.84
CA GLU A 410 -24.78 -4.77 -18.53
C GLU A 410 -25.90 -4.82 -17.47
#